data_AF-A0A8S9STS7-F1
#
_entry.id   AF-A0A8S9STS7-F1
#
_cell.length_a   1.000
_cell.length_b   1.000
_cell.length_c   1.000
_cell.angle_alpha   90.00
_cell.angle_beta   90.00
_cell.angle_gamma   90.00
#
_symmetry.space_group_name_H-M   'P 1'
#
loop_
_entity.id
_entity.type
_entity.pdbx_description
1 polymer ?
#
loop_
_entity_poly.entity_id
_entity_poly.type
_entity_poly.pdbx_seq_one_letter_code
_entity_poly.pdbx_strand_id
1 'polypeptide(L)'
;MQQLSGSAWTGAMTYAFIQAIERGHGTTYGSLLSAMRSTVHEIFDTNKGRELVEVDSDFLNTLLGLLILGAAPSAGEEANQAPQKTQEPQLSANEAFDVYEKPFSL
;
A
#
# COMPACT_ATOMS: atom_id res chain seq x y z
N MET A 1 -22.82 9.05 -7.93
CA MET A 1 -21.56 9.68 -7.48
C MET A 1 -21.00 8.80 -6.37
N GLN A 2 -20.12 7.84 -6.69
CA GLN A 2 -19.46 7.02 -5.66
C GLN A 2 -18.53 7.94 -4.87
N GLN A 3 -18.81 8.13 -3.58
CA GLN A 3 -17.90 8.82 -2.68
C GLN A 3 -16.61 7.98 -2.54
N LEU A 4 -15.47 8.59 -2.86
CA LEU A 4 -14.13 8.03 -2.59
C LEU A 4 -13.67 8.29 -1.14
N SER A 5 -14.55 8.84 -0.30
CA SER A 5 -14.23 9.33 1.04
C SER A 5 -14.69 8.37 2.13
N GLY A 6 -13.95 7.28 2.30
CA GLY A 6 -14.07 6.39 3.46
C GLY A 6 -12.75 5.67 3.65
N SER A 7 -11.92 6.18 4.57
CA SER A 7 -10.69 5.56 5.10
C SER A 7 -9.70 4.98 4.08
N ALA A 8 -9.32 5.77 3.06
CA ALA A 8 -8.11 5.47 2.31
C ALA A 8 -6.89 5.73 3.21
N TRP A 9 -6.22 4.65 3.61
CA TRP A 9 -4.87 4.64 4.17
C TRP A 9 -3.96 5.53 3.31
N THR A 10 -3.76 6.78 3.74
CA THR A 10 -3.25 7.90 2.92
C THR A 10 -1.75 7.77 2.71
N GLY A 11 -1.35 7.02 1.69
CA GLY A 11 0.07 6.79 1.37
C GLY A 11 0.44 5.32 1.22
N ALA A 12 -0.49 4.38 1.45
CA ALA A 12 -0.26 2.96 1.19
C ALA A 12 0.21 2.68 -0.24
N MET A 13 -0.33 3.39 -1.24
CA MET A 13 0.12 3.28 -2.63
C MET A 13 1.52 3.82 -2.87
N THR A 14 1.87 4.94 -2.24
CA THR A 14 3.21 5.54 -2.33
C THR A 14 4.23 4.62 -1.67
N TYR A 15 3.93 4.11 -0.48
CA TYR A 15 4.75 3.13 0.20
C TYR A 15 4.92 1.85 -0.64
N ALA A 16 3.83 1.28 -1.14
CA ALA A 16 3.88 0.08 -1.98
C ALA A 16 4.73 0.28 -3.24
N PHE A 17 4.68 1.47 -3.85
CA PHE A 17 5.55 1.81 -4.97
C PHE A 17 7.03 1.86 -4.57
N ILE A 18 7.36 2.60 -3.51
CA ILE A 18 8.75 2.71 -3.01
C ILE A 18 9.30 1.32 -2.67
N GLN A 19 8.56 0.54 -1.88
CA GLN A 19 8.97 -0.81 -1.51
C GLN A 19 9.16 -1.72 -2.72
N ALA A 20 8.31 -1.62 -3.74
CA ALA A 20 8.45 -2.44 -4.94
C ALA A 20 9.71 -2.07 -5.73
N ILE A 21 10.07 -0.78 -5.81
CA ILE A 21 11.31 -0.34 -6.46
C ILE A 21 12.54 -0.76 -5.65
N GLU A 22 12.53 -0.54 -4.34
CA GLU A 22 13.65 -0.88 -3.44
C GLU A 22 13.95 -2.39 -3.42
N ARG A 23 12.90 -3.23 -3.54
CA ARG A 23 13.03 -4.70 -3.64
C ARG A 23 13.37 -5.21 -5.04
N GLY A 24 13.55 -4.31 -6.02
CA GLY A 24 13.95 -4.68 -7.38
C GLY A 24 12.83 -5.22 -8.27
N HIS A 25 11.56 -4.94 -7.95
CA HIS A 25 10.40 -5.38 -8.75
C HIS A 25 10.07 -4.44 -9.91
N GLY A 26 10.84 -3.38 -10.13
CA GLY A 26 10.70 -2.43 -11.24
C GLY A 26 11.25 -2.92 -12.59
N THR A 27 11.18 -4.22 -12.91
CA THR A 27 11.66 -4.74 -14.20
C THR A 27 10.66 -4.52 -15.32
N THR A 28 9.36 -4.71 -15.08
CA THR A 28 8.27 -4.41 -16.00
C THR A 28 7.11 -3.72 -15.26
N TYR A 29 6.19 -3.10 -16.00
CA TYR A 29 5.00 -2.50 -15.37
C TYR A 29 4.15 -3.56 -14.65
N GLY A 30 4.08 -4.78 -15.17
CA GLY A 30 3.35 -5.90 -14.60
C GLY A 30 3.99 -6.43 -13.31
N SER A 31 5.32 -6.59 -13.28
CA SER A 31 6.03 -7.00 -12.06
C SER A 31 5.89 -5.96 -10.94
N LEU A 32 5.96 -4.67 -11.30
CA LEU A 32 5.77 -3.57 -10.38
C LEU A 32 4.34 -3.57 -9.79
N LEU A 33 3.31 -3.64 -10.63
CA LEU A 33 1.92 -3.67 -10.18
C LEU A 33 1.61 -4.88 -9.29
N SER A 34 2.16 -6.05 -9.63
CA SER A 34 2.01 -7.28 -8.83
C SER A 34 2.65 -7.11 -7.44
N ALA A 35 3.87 -6.58 -7.37
CA ALA A 35 4.57 -6.33 -6.12
C ALA A 35 3.85 -5.27 -5.26
N MET A 36 3.37 -4.19 -5.87
CA MET A 36 2.57 -3.18 -5.19
C MET A 36 1.29 -3.80 -4.62
N ARG A 37 0.60 -4.67 -5.37
CA ARG A 37 -0.62 -5.34 -4.91
C ARG A 37 -0.36 -6.23 -3.71
N SER A 38 0.70 -7.04 -3.78
CA SER A 38 1.13 -7.89 -2.66
C SER A 38 1.46 -7.07 -1.42
N THR A 39 2.16 -5.94 -1.58
CA THR A 39 2.53 -5.05 -0.47
C THR A 39 1.29 -4.44 0.17
N VAL A 40 0.33 -3.99 -0.65
CA VAL A 40 -0.95 -3.49 -0.15
C VAL A 40 -1.71 -4.60 0.59
N HIS A 41 -1.86 -5.80 0.03
CA HIS A 41 -2.54 -6.91 0.72
C HIS A 41 -1.88 -7.29 2.05
N GLU A 42 -0.54 -7.26 2.13
CA GLU A 42 0.20 -7.52 3.36
C GLU A 42 -0.07 -6.46 4.44
N ILE A 43 -0.15 -5.20 4.04
CA ILE A 43 -0.46 -4.06 4.92
C ILE A 43 -1.89 -4.15 5.48
N PHE A 44 -2.84 -4.55 4.64
CA PHE A 44 -4.26 -4.68 5.02
C PHE A 44 -4.56 -6.00 5.77
N ASP A 45 -3.65 -6.98 5.76
CA ASP A 45 -3.74 -8.15 6.64
C ASP A 45 -3.45 -7.70 8.08
N THR A 46 -4.51 -7.59 8.88
CA THR A 46 -4.47 -7.09 10.27
C THR A 46 -3.49 -7.85 11.17
N ASN A 47 -3.15 -9.10 10.83
CA ASN A 47 -2.18 -9.89 11.60
C ASN A 47 -0.73 -9.49 11.31
N LYS A 48 -0.44 -9.02 10.08
CA LYS A 48 0.93 -8.64 9.64
C LYS A 48 1.17 -7.14 9.69
N GLY A 49 0.15 -6.32 9.43
CA GLY A 49 0.26 -4.87 9.44
C GLY A 49 0.66 -4.29 10.81
N ARG A 50 0.33 -4.96 11.91
CA ARG A 50 0.74 -4.58 13.27
C ARG A 50 2.21 -4.95 13.57
N GLU A 51 2.68 -6.09 13.06
CA GLU A 51 4.08 -6.54 13.22
C GLU A 51 5.06 -5.60 12.50
N LEU A 52 4.68 -5.05 11.33
CA LEU A 52 5.47 -4.06 10.60
C LEU A 52 5.66 -2.73 11.35
N VAL A 53 4.83 -2.44 12.37
CA VAL A 53 4.89 -1.19 13.16
C VAL A 53 5.74 -1.36 14.44
N GLU A 54 5.96 -2.60 14.91
CA GLU A 54 6.65 -2.90 16.18
C GLU A 54 8.18 -3.01 16.06
N VAL A 55 8.79 -2.64 14.92
CA VAL A 55 10.24 -2.73 14.69
C VAL A 55 10.97 -1.42 15.02
N ASP A 56 11.37 -1.24 16.27
CA ASP A 56 12.43 -0.36 16.84
C ASP A 56 13.00 0.81 15.97
N SER A 57 12.14 1.70 15.45
CA SER A 57 12.54 3.02 14.92
C SER A 57 11.40 4.06 14.95
N ASP A 58 11.56 5.08 15.80
CA ASP A 58 10.48 5.96 16.28
C ASP A 58 9.90 7.00 15.29
N PHE A 59 10.48 7.18 14.09
CA PHE A 59 10.02 8.24 13.18
C PHE A 59 9.46 7.71 11.86
N LEU A 60 10.19 6.81 11.19
CA LEU A 60 9.73 6.20 9.94
C LEU A 60 8.52 5.32 10.19
N ASN A 61 8.43 4.63 11.32
CA ASN A 61 7.28 3.81 11.67
C ASN A 61 6.05 4.65 12.05
N THR A 62 6.24 5.81 12.68
CA THR A 62 5.13 6.72 12.97
C THR A 62 4.61 7.36 11.71
N LEU A 63 5.48 7.78 10.79
CA LEU A 63 5.06 8.28 9.47
C LEU A 63 4.41 7.16 8.65
N LEU A 64 5.00 5.96 8.65
CA LEU A 64 4.45 4.80 7.97
C LEU A 64 3.09 4.44 8.54
N GLY A 65 2.94 4.36 9.87
CA GLY A 65 1.67 4.14 10.55
C GLY A 65 0.65 5.26 10.33
N LEU A 66 1.07 6.52 10.23
CA LEU A 66 0.19 7.64 9.88
C LEU A 66 -0.26 7.60 8.41
N LEU A 67 0.63 7.24 7.49
CA LEU A 67 0.36 7.13 6.05
C LEU A 67 -0.44 5.85 5.71
N ILE A 68 -0.20 4.79 6.45
CA ILE A 68 -0.86 3.51 6.31
C ILE A 68 -2.12 3.57 7.16
N LEU A 69 -2.07 3.48 8.47
CA LEU A 69 -3.26 3.34 9.31
C LEU A 69 -4.15 4.60 9.40
N GLY A 70 -3.63 5.79 9.05
CA GLY A 70 -4.40 7.04 9.08
C GLY A 70 -4.72 7.59 10.49
N ALA A 71 -4.21 6.94 11.55
CA ALA A 71 -4.37 7.35 12.94
C ALA A 71 -3.23 6.81 13.81
N ALA A 72 -2.85 7.58 14.84
CA ALA A 72 -1.97 7.10 15.91
C ALA A 72 -2.60 5.91 16.65
N PRO A 73 -1.82 4.99 17.26
CA PRO A 73 -2.36 3.85 17.98
C PRO A 73 -3.12 4.31 19.22
N SER A 74 -4.44 4.50 19.09
CA SER A 74 -5.34 4.62 20.23
C SER A 74 -5.48 3.25 20.86
N ALA A 75 -4.85 3.07 22.02
CA ALA A 75 -5.06 1.90 22.85
C ALA A 75 -6.55 1.82 23.26
N GLY A 76 -7.26 0.78 22.81
CA GLY A 76 -8.44 0.29 23.52
C GLY A 76 -9.80 0.34 22.84
N GLU A 77 -9.93 0.44 21.52
CA GLU A 77 -11.25 0.36 20.87
C GLU A 77 -11.41 -0.90 20.01
N GLU A 78 -12.22 -1.85 20.51
CA GLU A 78 -12.82 -2.93 19.72
C GLU A 78 -13.75 -2.32 18.67
N ALA A 79 -13.17 -1.85 17.58
CA ALA A 79 -13.92 -1.35 16.44
C ALA A 79 -14.56 -2.53 15.71
N ASN A 80 -15.90 -2.62 15.79
CA ASN A 80 -16.73 -3.44 14.90
C ASN A 80 -16.21 -3.31 13.46
N GLN A 81 -15.54 -4.36 12.97
CA GLN A 81 -14.80 -4.35 11.69
C GLN A 81 -15.78 -4.29 10.51
N ALA A 82 -16.14 -3.07 10.09
CA ALA A 82 -16.50 -2.86 8.70
C ALA A 82 -15.31 -3.31 7.83
N PRO A 83 -15.52 -4.00 6.69
CA PRO A 83 -14.43 -4.41 5.83
C PRO A 83 -13.60 -3.17 5.46
N GLN A 84 -12.35 -3.11 5.91
CA GLN A 84 -11.43 -2.09 5.43
C GLN A 84 -11.30 -2.28 3.93
N LYS A 85 -11.66 -1.25 3.16
CA LYS A 85 -11.60 -1.32 1.70
C LYS A 85 -10.13 -1.32 1.29
N THR A 86 -9.62 -2.49 0.96
CA THR A 86 -8.27 -2.67 0.43
C THR A 86 -8.09 -1.83 -0.83
N GLN A 87 -7.04 -1.01 -0.87
CA GLN A 87 -6.67 -0.29 -2.08
C GLN A 87 -6.11 -1.27 -3.11
N GLU A 88 -6.31 -1.00 -4.39
CA GLU A 88 -5.78 -1.83 -5.47
C GLU A 88 -4.94 -0.97 -6.41
N PRO A 89 -3.69 -1.36 -6.73
CA PRO A 89 -2.87 -0.62 -7.68
C PRO A 89 -3.57 -0.53 -9.04
N GLN A 90 -3.66 0.69 -9.56
CA GLN A 90 -4.19 0.97 -10.89
C GLN A 90 -3.13 1.68 -11.73
N LEU A 91 -3.03 1.27 -12.98
CA LEU A 91 -2.20 1.91 -14.00
C LEU A 91 -3.12 2.35 -15.14
N SER A 92 -2.95 3.58 -15.61
CA SER A 92 -3.65 4.12 -16.77
C SER A 92 -2.63 4.60 -17.79
N ALA A 93 -2.95 4.44 -19.06
CA ALA A 93 -2.08 4.78 -20.17
C ALA A 93 -2.90 5.35 -21.34
N ASN A 94 -2.25 6.16 -22.18
CA ASN A 94 -2.83 6.74 -23.39
C ASN A 94 -2.88 5.76 -24.56
N GLU A 95 -2.13 4.66 -24.48
CA GLU A 95 -2.06 3.60 -25.48
C GLU A 95 -2.02 2.23 -24.79
N ALA A 96 -2.48 1.21 -25.49
CA ALA A 96 -2.35 -0.17 -25.03
C ALA A 96 -0.90 -0.65 -25.19
N PHE A 97 -0.39 -1.35 -24.18
CA PHE A 97 0.90 -2.02 -24.26
C PHE A 97 0.89 -3.27 -23.37
N ASP A 98 1.78 -4.21 -23.64
CA ASP A 98 1.95 -5.38 -22.79
C ASP A 98 2.74 -4.99 -21.53
N VAL A 99 2.08 -5.08 -20.37
CA VAL A 99 2.67 -4.72 -19.08
C VAL A 99 3.78 -5.68 -18.65
N TYR A 100 3.81 -6.92 -19.15
CA TYR A 100 4.82 -7.92 -18.82
C TYR A 100 6.01 -7.92 -19.77
N GLU A 101 5.91 -7.25 -20.92
CA GLU A 101 7.03 -7.07 -21.85
C GLU A 101 7.66 -5.67 -21.74
N LYS A 102 6.86 -4.62 -21.51
CA LYS A 102 7.36 -3.23 -21.47
C LYS A 102 8.18 -3.00 -20.19
N PRO A 103 9.48 -2.64 -20.29
CA PRO A 103 10.28 -2.31 -19.12
C PRO A 103 9.73 -1.09 -18.39
N PHE A 104 9.73 -1.14 -17.06
CA PHE A 104 9.38 0.03 -16.27
C PHE A 104 10.48 1.09 -16.37
N SER A 105 10.07 2.35 -16.56
CA SER A 105 10.97 3.51 -16.58
C SER A 105 10.21 4.76 -16.11
N LEU A 106 10.96 5.74 -15.58
CA LEU A 106 10.49 7.04 -15.09
C LEU A 106 10.94 8.18 -16.01
#